data_AF-I6ZZA9-F1
#
_entry.id   AF-I6ZZA9-F1
#
_cell.length_a   1.000
_cell.length_b   1.000
_cell.length_c   1.000
_cell.angle_alpha   90.00
_cell.angle_beta   90.00
_cell.angle_gamma   90.00
#
_symmetry.space_group_name_H-M   'P 1'
#
loop_
_entity.id
_entity.type
_entity.pdbx_description
1 polymer ?
#
loop_
_entity_poly.entity_id
_entity_poly.type
_entity_poly.pdbx_seq_one_letter_code
_entity_poly.pdbx_strand_id
1 'polypeptide(L)' 'DRILAKKDSRYTEKDAAIVVRQMLKVAAECHLHGLVHRDMKPENFLFKAPKNDCSLKATDFGLSDFIKPGKPFHDIVGSA' A
#
# COMPACT_ATOMS: atom_id res chain seq x y z
N ASP A 1 -3.68 11.81 -9.28
CA ASP A 1 -3.34 11.24 -7.97
C ASP A 1 -3.50 12.22 -6.83
N ARG A 2 -4.39 11.92 -5.86
CA ARG A 2 -4.64 12.79 -4.70
C ARG A 2 -3.45 12.91 -3.75
N ILE A 3 -2.50 11.96 -3.83
CA ILE A 3 -1.22 12.01 -3.12
C ILE A 3 -0.33 13.15 -3.66
N LEU A 4 -0.51 13.54 -4.94
CA LEU A 4 0.25 14.61 -5.61
C LEU A 4 -0.59 15.89 -5.86
N ALA A 5 -1.91 15.87 -5.63
CA ALA A 5 -2.83 16.89 -6.12
C ALA A 5 -3.04 18.12 -5.23
N LYS A 6 -2.16 18.40 -4.25
CA LYS A 6 -2.19 19.70 -3.55
C LYS A 6 -1.28 20.70 -4.28
N LYS A 7 -1.84 21.38 -5.28
CA LYS A 7 -1.11 22.34 -6.10
C LYS A 7 -0.68 23.62 -5.34
N ASP A 8 -1.31 23.92 -4.20
CA ASP A 8 -1.06 25.13 -3.39
C ASP A 8 -0.76 24.87 -1.90
N SER A 9 -0.63 23.61 -1.48
CA SER A 9 -0.31 23.22 -0.11
C SER A 9 0.80 22.17 -0.16
N ARG A 10 2.00 22.51 0.32
CA ARG A 10 3.12 21.56 0.38
C ARG A 10 2.62 20.27 1.04
N TYR A 11 2.73 19.15 0.33
CA TYR A 11 2.47 17.83 0.91
C TYR A 11 3.47 17.63 2.05
N THR A 12 2.98 17.55 3.27
CA THR A 12 3.82 17.52 4.46
C THR A 12 4.17 16.08 4.85
N GLU A 13 5.22 15.90 5.65
CA GLU A 13 5.50 14.61 6.28
C GLU A 13 4.29 14.11 7.10
N LYS A 14 3.55 15.03 7.71
CA LYS A 14 2.29 14.71 8.42
C LYS A 14 1.23 14.14 7.49
N ASP A 15 1.07 14.70 6.29
CA ASP A 15 0.16 14.14 5.27
C ASP A 15 0.65 12.75 4.82
N ALA A 16 1.96 12.59 4.60
CA ALA A 16 2.57 11.31 4.23
C ALA A 16 2.35 10.22 5.29
N ALA A 17 2.57 10.55 6.56
CA ALA A 17 2.39 9.62 7.67
C ALA A 17 0.95 9.10 7.77
N ILE A 18 -0.06 9.91 7.44
CA ILE A 18 -1.46 9.47 7.41
C ILE A 18 -1.66 8.39 6.34
N VAL A 19 -1.14 8.60 5.13
CA VAL A 19 -1.27 7.65 4.01
C VAL A 19 -0.48 6.37 4.29
N VAL A 20 0.79 6.49 4.71
CA VAL A 20 1.65 5.34 5.03
C VAL A 20 1.04 4.50 6.15
N ARG A 21 0.45 5.12 7.17
CA ARG A 21 -0.25 4.38 8.23
C ARG A 21 -1.41 3.54 7.69
N GLN A 22 -2.15 4.04 6.69
CA GLN A 22 -3.22 3.26 6.05
C GLN A 22 -2.65 2.13 5.20
N MET A 23 -1.58 2.36 4.44
CA MET A 23 -0.88 1.31 3.67
C MET A 23 -0.38 0.19 4.59
N LEU A 24 0.22 0.53 5.74
CA LEU A 24 0.71 -0.42 6.72
C LEU A 24 -0.41 -1.25 7.37
N LYS A 25 -1.60 -0.67 7.56
CA LYS A 25 -2.78 -1.45 8.02
C LYS A 25 -3.17 -2.52 7.01
N VAL A 26 -3.12 -2.21 5.71
CA VAL A 26 -3.41 -3.19 4.66
C VAL A 26 -2.33 -4.28 4.62
N ALA A 27 -1.05 -3.92 4.75
CA ALA A 27 0.02 -4.92 4.83
C ALA A 27 -0.13 -5.83 6.04
N ALA A 28 -0.45 -5.28 7.21
CA ALA A 28 -0.70 -6.06 8.42
C ALA A 28 -1.85 -7.06 8.22
N GLU A 29 -2.93 -6.64 7.57
CA GLU A 29 -4.07 -7.52 7.26
C GLU A 29 -3.67 -8.65 6.29
N CYS A 30 -2.86 -8.34 5.27
CA CYS A 30 -2.34 -9.35 4.35
C CYS A 30 -1.47 -10.37 5.11
N HIS A 31 -0.54 -9.89 5.94
CA HIS A 31 0.36 -10.74 6.71
C HIS A 31 -0.39 -11.62 7.72
N LEU A 32 -1.47 -11.12 8.34
CA LEU A 32 -2.34 -11.90 9.22
C LEU A 32 -2.99 -13.08 8.48
N HIS A 33 -3.30 -12.91 7.19
CA HIS A 33 -3.84 -13.94 6.31
C HIS A 33 -2.75 -14.77 5.61
N GLY A 34 -1.48 -14.63 6.02
CA GLY A 34 -0.36 -15.36 5.44
C GLY A 34 -0.04 -14.95 4.00
N LEU A 35 -0.39 -13.74 3.59
CA LEU A 35 -0.15 -13.21 2.25
C LEU A 35 0.83 -12.04 2.30
N VAL A 36 1.81 -12.01 1.41
CA VAL A 36 2.67 -10.84 1.19
C VAL A 36 2.37 -10.21 -0.16
N HIS A 37 2.17 -8.89 -0.19
CA HIS A 37 1.80 -8.17 -1.42
C HIS A 37 2.94 -8.08 -2.44
N ARG A 38 4.18 -7.88 -1.95
CA ARG A 38 5.44 -7.73 -2.70
C ARG A 38 5.53 -6.54 -3.68
N ASP A 39 4.51 -5.69 -3.77
CA ASP A 39 4.51 -4.51 -4.66
C ASP A 39 3.79 -3.29 -4.03
N MET A 40 4.21 -2.95 -2.81
CA MET A 40 3.59 -1.88 -2.03
C MET A 40 4.09 -0.50 -2.47
N LYS A 41 3.32 0.18 -3.33
CA LYS A 41 3.63 1.52 -3.83
C LYS A 41 2.36 2.37 -4.01
N PRO A 42 2.43 3.72 -3.93
CA PRO A 42 1.26 4.59 -3.95
C PRO A 42 0.26 4.32 -5.09
N GLU A 43 0.74 3.92 -6.26
CA GLU A 43 -0.04 3.61 -7.46
C GLU A 43 -0.99 2.42 -7.23
N ASN A 44 -0.60 1.47 -6.38
CA ASN A 44 -1.38 0.29 -6.03
C ASN A 44 -2.32 0.53 -4.85
N PHE A 45 -2.49 1.78 -4.40
CA PHE A 45 -3.40 2.14 -3.33
C PHE A 45 -4.45 3.14 -3.78
N LEU A 46 -5.69 2.67 -3.91
CA LEU A 46 -6.82 3.47 -4.39
C LEU A 46 -7.73 3.88 -3.25
N PHE A 47 -8.18 5.13 -3.27
CA PHE A 47 -9.24 5.59 -2.39
C PHE A 47 -10.60 5.14 -2.92
N LYS A 48 -11.42 4.53 -2.05
CA LYS A 48 -12.76 4.04 -2.42
C LYS A 48 -13.69 5.15 -2.98
N ALA A 49 -13.48 6.42 -2.62
CA ALA A 49 -14.27 7.54 -3.13
C ALA A 49 -13.50 8.89 -3.10
N PRO A 50 -13.96 9.91 -3.84
CA PRO A 50 -13.31 11.23 -3.92
C PRO A 50 -13.38 12.08 -2.63
N LYS A 51 -14.20 11.70 -1.64
CA LYS A 51 -14.35 12.47 -0.39
C LYS A 51 -13.14 12.26 0.54
N ASN A 52 -12.92 13.21 1.45
CA ASN A 52 -11.74 13.30 2.32
C ASN A 52 -11.60 12.19 3.37
N ASP A 53 -12.59 11.30 3.51
CA ASP A 53 -12.64 10.30 4.60
C ASP A 53 -12.83 8.88 4.07
N CYS A 54 -12.28 8.59 2.89
CA CYS A 54 -12.47 7.29 2.27
C CYS A 54 -11.34 6.31 2.59
N SER A 55 -11.70 5.06 2.85
CA SER A 55 -10.76 3.96 3.10
C SER A 55 -9.83 3.74 1.90
N LEU A 56 -8.52 3.72 2.16
CA LEU A 56 -7.51 3.28 1.20
C LEU A 56 -7.59 1.76 1.02
N LYS A 57 -7.47 1.29 -0.22
CA LYS A 57 -7.50 -0.12 -0.59
C LYS A 57 -6.29 -0.46 -1.44
N ALA A 58 -5.63 -1.57 -1.14
CA ALA A 58 -4.62 -2.12 -2.04
C ALA A 58 -5.28 -2.77 -3.25
N THR A 59 -4.59 -2.67 -4.38
CA THR A 59 -4.90 -3.31 -5.64
C THR A 59 -3.64 -3.95 -6.22
N ASP A 60 -3.80 -4.77 -7.24
CA ASP A 60 -2.70 -5.45 -7.92
C ASP A 60 -1.92 -6.45 -7.05
N PHE A 61 -2.55 -7.59 -6.82
CA PHE A 61 -1.93 -8.74 -6.16
C PHE A 61 -1.18 -9.66 -7.15
N GLY A 62 -0.88 -9.19 -8.37
CA GLY A 62 -0.23 -10.01 -9.40
C GLY A 62 1.15 -10.49 -9.01
N LEU A 63 1.85 -9.72 -8.17
CA LEU A 63 3.11 -10.10 -7.56
C LEU A 63 2.94 -10.66 -6.15
N SER A 64 1.75 -10.93 -5.61
CA SER A 64 1.61 -11.45 -4.24
C SER A 64 1.98 -12.93 -4.13
N ASP A 65 2.31 -13.39 -2.92
CA ASP A 65 2.52 -14.82 -2.63
C ASP A 65 2.16 -15.16 -1.17
N PHE A 66 1.87 -16.43 -0.91
CA PHE A 66 1.59 -16.92 0.42
C PHE A 66 2.88 -17.19 1.18
N ILE A 67 2.94 -16.69 2.41
CA ILE A 67 3.99 -16.92 3.38
C ILE A 67 3.92 -18.39 3.80
N LYS A 68 5.00 -19.13 3.54
CA LYS A 68 5.15 -20.53 3.96
C LYS A 68 6.19 -20.60 5.09
N PRO A 69 5.83 -21.09 6.29
CA PRO A 69 6.77 -21.21 7.40
C PRO A 69 8.04 -21.97 6.99
N GLY A 70 9.20 -21.43 7.33
CA GLY A 70 10.50 -22.03 7.00
C GLY A 70 10.96 -21.90 5.54
N LYS A 71 10.16 -21.27 4.67
CA LYS A 71 10.55 -21.00 3.28
C LYS A 71 10.74 -19.49 3.05
N PRO A 72 11.99 -18.98 3.11
CA PRO A 72 12.26 -17.58 2.79
C PRO A 72 12.00 -17.30 1.30
N PHE A 73 11.67 -16.05 0.99
CA PHE A 73 11.62 -15.55 -0.39
C PHE A 73 13.04 -15.20 -0.84
N HIS A 74 13.45 -15.70 -2.01
CA HIS A 74 14.76 -15.41 -2.62
C HIS A 74 14.66 -14.60 -3.91
N ASP A 75 13.45 -14.47 -4.46
CA ASP A 75 13.22 -13.77 -5.71
C ASP A 75 13.26 -12.26 -5.48
N ILE A 76 13.93 -11.54 -6.38
CA ILE A 76 13.85 -10.09 -6.45
C ILE A 76 12.58 -9.75 -7.22
N VAL A 77 11.58 -9.22 -6.51
CA VAL A 77 10.29 -8.83 -7.05
C VAL A 77 9.91 -7.43 -6.59
N GLY A 78 9.06 -6.78 -7.37
CA GLY A 78 8.67 -5.40 -7.22
C GLY A 78 8.65 -4.73 -8.59
N SER A 79 7.84 -3.70 -8.73
CA SER A 79 7.80 -2.89 -9.93
C SER A 79 8.59 -1.58 -9.73
N ALA A 80 9.10 -1.05 -10.84
CA ALA A 80 9.87 0.19 -10.86
C ALA A 80 9.01 1.42 -10.54
#